data_AF-A0AAJ1V5G0-F1
#
_entry.id   AF-A0AAJ1V5G0-F1
#
_cell.length_a   1.000
_cell.length_b   1.000
_cell.length_c   1.000
_cell.angle_alpha   90.00
_cell.angle_beta   90.00
_cell.angle_gamma   90.00
#
_symmetry.space_group_name_H-M   'P 1'
#
loop_
_entity.id
_entity.type
_entity.pdbx_description
1 polymer ?
#
loop_
_entity_poly.entity_id
_entity_poly.type
_entity_poly.pdbx_seq_one_letter_code
_entity_poly.pdbx_strand_id
1 'polypeptide(L)'
;KVGQPLPSERRLCEKLGFSRSALREGLTVLRGRGIIETAQGRDSRVARLNRVQDTSPLIHLFSTQPRTLYDLLDVRALLEGESARLAATLGTQAD
;
A
#
# COMPACT_ATOMS: atom_id res chain seq x y z
N LYS A 1 -3.11 19.51 0.00
CA LYS A 1 -3.79 18.86 -1.14
C LYS A 1 -2.78 18.03 -1.91
N VAL A 2 -3.20 16.95 -2.59
CA VAL A 2 -2.29 16.15 -3.45
C VAL A 2 -1.57 17.08 -4.43
N GLY A 3 -0.26 16.88 -4.61
CA GLY A 3 0.62 17.72 -5.41
C GLY A 3 1.03 19.05 -4.77
N GLN A 4 0.47 19.42 -3.61
CA GLN A 4 0.83 20.66 -2.90
C GLN A 4 2.24 20.54 -2.34
N PRO A 5 3.10 21.56 -2.52
CA PRO A 5 4.41 21.59 -1.89
C PRO A 5 4.27 21.64 -0.37
N LEU A 6 5.09 20.85 0.31
CA LEU A 6 5.26 20.94 1.74
C LEU A 6 5.94 22.27 2.08
N PRO A 7 5.57 22.91 3.20
CA PRO A 7 6.35 24.01 3.74
C PRO A 7 7.78 23.54 4.05
N SER A 8 8.72 24.48 4.13
CA SER A 8 10.09 24.17 4.52
C SER A 8 10.15 23.50 5.89
N GLU A 9 11.17 22.65 6.11
CA GLU A 9 11.37 21.97 7.40
C GLU A 9 11.38 22.94 8.58
N ARG A 10 11.99 24.12 8.41
CA ARG A 10 11.97 25.19 9.42
C ARG A 10 10.54 25.59 9.80
N ARG A 11 9.71 25.89 8.81
CA ARG A 11 8.32 26.30 9.03
C ARG A 11 7.48 25.17 9.62
N LEU A 12 7.79 23.92 9.29
CA LEU A 12 7.14 22.75 9.87
C LEU A 12 7.56 22.52 11.33
N CYS A 13 8.84 22.69 11.67
CA CYS A 13 9.30 22.62 13.07
C CYS A 13 8.60 23.67 13.93
N GLU A 14 8.53 24.92 13.45
CA GLU A 14 7.85 26.03 14.15
C GLU A 14 6.35 25.77 14.32
N LYS A 15 5.68 25.26 13.28
CA LYS A 15 4.24 25.00 13.33
C LYS A 15 3.85 23.79 14.18
N LEU A 16 4.68 22.75 14.18
CA LEU A 16 4.37 21.47 14.81
C LEU A 16 5.06 21.27 16.16
N GLY A 17 5.98 22.16 16.54
CA GLY A 17 6.72 22.08 17.80
C GLY A 17 7.76 20.95 17.86
N PHE A 18 8.12 20.36 16.72
CA PHE A 18 9.09 19.27 16.66
C PHE A 18 10.53 19.79 16.49
N SER A 19 11.49 19.04 17.04
CA SER A 19 12.90 19.24 16.73
C SER A 19 13.17 18.94 15.25
N ARG A 20 14.25 19.52 14.70
CA ARG A 20 14.66 19.25 13.31
C ARG A 20 14.94 17.77 13.07
N SER A 21 15.51 17.07 14.05
CA SER A 21 15.78 15.63 13.94
C SER A 21 14.50 14.81 13.88
N ALA A 22 13.54 15.04 14.79
CA ALA A 22 12.27 14.33 14.82
C ALA A 22 11.42 14.61 13.57
N LEU A 23 11.44 15.85 13.07
CA LEU A 23 10.74 16.19 11.83
C LEU A 23 11.32 15.43 10.63
N ARG A 24 12.65 15.38 10.51
CA ARG A 24 13.33 14.66 9.41
C ARG A 24 13.04 13.17 9.43
N GLU A 25 13.00 12.58 10.62
CA GLU A 25 12.63 11.18 10.80
C GLU A 25 11.18 10.93 10.34
N GLY A 26 10.23 11.75 10.80
CA GLY A 26 8.83 11.65 10.37
C GLY A 26 8.65 11.83 8.86
N LEU A 27 9.34 12.82 8.26
CA LEU A 27 9.32 13.03 6.81
C LEU A 27 9.92 11.84 6.04
N THR A 28 10.94 11.19 6.60
CA THR A 28 11.54 9.97 6.02
C THR A 28 10.53 8.82 6.03
N VAL A 29 9.82 8.60 7.14
CA VAL A 29 8.75 7.58 7.24
C VAL A 29 7.62 7.85 6.25
N LEU A 30 7.18 9.10 6.15
CA LEU A 30 6.12 9.50 5.22
C LEU A 30 6.54 9.34 3.76
N ARG A 31 7.82 9.56 3.42
CA ARG A 31 8.38 9.26 2.09
C ARG A 31 8.42 7.76 1.83
N GLY A 32 8.89 6.97 2.80
CA GLY A 32 8.92 5.50 2.71
C GLY A 32 7.53 4.89 2.50
N ARG A 33 6.49 5.50 3.05
CA ARG A 33 5.08 5.11 2.84
C ARG A 33 4.46 5.64 1.54
N GLY A 34 5.22 6.37 0.72
CA GLY A 34 4.70 6.99 -0.50
C GLY A 34 3.64 8.07 -0.25
N ILE A 35 3.59 8.64 0.96
CA ILE A 35 2.67 9.73 1.33
C ILE A 35 3.23 11.09 0.88
N ILE A 36 4.56 11.20 0.79
CA ILE A 36 5.29 12.37 0.29
C ILE A 36 6.20 11.93 -0.85
N GLU A 37 6.22 12.71 -1.93
CA GLU A 37 7.14 12.55 -3.05
C GLU A 37 8.16 13.71 -3.08
N THR A 38 9.41 13.40 -3.41
CA THR A 38 10.46 14.40 -3.60
C THR A 38 11.13 14.13 -4.95
N ALA A 39 11.05 15.09 -5.88
CA ALA A 39 11.77 15.04 -7.14
C ALA A 39 13.07 15.85 -7.05
N GLN A 40 14.12 15.41 -7.75
CA GLN A 40 15.42 16.09 -7.73
C GLN A 40 15.27 17.56 -8.15
N GLY A 41 15.76 18.48 -7.33
CA GLY A 41 15.66 19.92 -7.57
C GLY A 41 14.26 20.52 -7.38
N ARG A 42 13.29 19.79 -6.80
CA ARG A 42 11.93 20.28 -6.54
C ARG A 42 11.55 20.10 -5.06
N ASP A 43 10.65 20.96 -4.59
CA ASP A 43 10.08 20.85 -3.25
C ASP A 43 9.37 19.50 -3.05
N SER A 44 9.45 18.96 -1.83
CA SER A 44 8.65 17.79 -1.44
C SER A 44 7.17 18.12 -1.55
N ARG A 45 6.37 17.20 -2.06
CA ARG A 45 4.93 17.39 -2.28
C ARG A 45 4.13 16.25 -1.67
N VAL A 46 2.87 16.53 -1.34
CA VAL A 46 1.93 15.48 -0.95
C VAL A 46 1.75 14.56 -2.16
N ALA A 47 2.18 13.31 -2.04
CA ALA A 47 2.11 12.37 -3.15
C ALA A 47 0.67 12.11 -3.57
N ARG A 48 0.47 11.74 -4.84
CA ARG A 48 -0.75 11.05 -5.23
C ARG A 48 -0.63 9.63 -4.69
N LEU A 49 -1.44 9.28 -3.70
CA LEU A 49 -1.59 7.90 -3.23
C LEU A 49 -2.24 7.09 -4.35
N ASN A 50 -1.45 6.67 -5.34
CA ASN A 50 -1.87 5.62 -6.24
C ASN A 50 -1.94 4.38 -5.36
N ARG A 51 -3.15 3.89 -5.07
CA ARG A 51 -3.32 2.50 -4.67
C ARG A 51 -2.84 1.66 -5.85
N VAL A 52 -1.55 1.40 -5.89
CA VAL A 52 -0.96 0.08 -6.13
C VAL A 52 -0.01 -0.18 -4.95
N GLN A 53 -0.48 0.20 -3.76
CA GLN A 53 -0.11 -0.39 -2.49
C GLN A 53 -1.26 -1.37 -2.24
N ASP A 54 -1.06 -2.65 -2.58
CA ASP A 54 -2.05 -3.74 -2.48
C ASP A 54 -3.52 -3.33 -2.71
N THR A 55 -3.90 -3.16 -3.98
CA THR A 55 -5.21 -2.68 -4.41
C THR A 55 -6.37 -3.61 -4.10
N SER A 56 -6.11 -4.87 -3.80
CA SER A 56 -7.17 -5.83 -3.57
C SER A 56 -7.74 -5.65 -2.15
N PRO A 57 -9.05 -5.40 -1.99
CA PRO A 57 -9.71 -5.39 -0.69
C PRO A 57 -9.40 -6.64 0.15
N LEU A 58 -9.13 -7.77 -0.50
CA LEU A 58 -8.74 -9.02 0.17
C LEU A 58 -7.36 -8.92 0.83
N ILE A 59 -6.40 -8.25 0.21
CA ILE A 59 -5.06 -8.10 0.79
C ILE A 59 -5.07 -7.15 1.99
N HIS A 60 -5.90 -6.11 1.92
CA HIS A 60 -6.14 -5.23 3.07
C HIS A 60 -6.79 -6.01 4.24
N LEU A 61 -7.83 -6.81 3.97
CA LEU A 61 -8.49 -7.63 4.99
C LEU A 61 -7.53 -8.68 5.56
N PHE A 62 -6.75 -9.34 4.71
CA PHE A 62 -5.71 -10.28 5.14
C PHE A 62 -4.70 -9.63 6.11
N SER A 63 -4.29 -8.40 5.84
CA SER A 63 -3.29 -7.69 6.65
C SER A 63 -3.85 -7.13 7.96
N THR A 64 -5.16 -6.91 8.05
CA THR A 64 -5.81 -6.24 9.20
C THR A 64 -6.63 -7.18 10.06
N GLN A 65 -7.07 -8.32 9.53
CA GLN A 65 -7.95 -9.27 10.19
C GLN A 65 -7.37 -10.68 10.11
N PRO A 66 -6.75 -11.21 11.19
CA PRO A 66 -6.10 -12.53 11.19
C PRO A 66 -7.02 -13.69 10.79
N ARG A 67 -8.34 -13.54 10.98
CA ARG A 67 -9.33 -14.57 10.62
C ARG A 67 -9.52 -14.73 9.11
N THR A 68 -9.27 -13.68 8.32
CA THR A 68 -9.48 -13.68 6.88
C THR A 68 -8.62 -14.73 6.15
N LEU A 69 -7.47 -15.12 6.71
CA LEU A 69 -6.69 -16.23 6.17
C LEU A 69 -7.49 -17.55 6.15
N TYR A 70 -8.20 -17.85 7.24
CA TYR A 70 -8.99 -19.07 7.35
C TYR A 70 -10.19 -19.03 6.41
N ASP A 71 -10.87 -17.89 6.32
CA ASP A 71 -12.01 -17.71 5.41
C ASP A 71 -11.60 -17.91 3.93
N LEU A 72 -10.39 -17.46 3.56
CA LEU A 72 -9.84 -17.69 2.21
C LEU A 72 -9.49 -19.16 1.95
N LEU A 73 -9.01 -19.89 2.96
CA LEU A 73 -8.74 -21.33 2.85
C LEU A 73 -10.03 -22.14 2.67
N ASP A 74 -11.11 -21.75 3.34
CA ASP A 74 -12.42 -22.39 3.18
C ASP A 74 -12.96 -22.22 1.75
N VAL A 75 -12.88 -21.01 1.20
CA VAL A 75 -13.28 -20.73 -0.19
C VAL A 75 -12.43 -21.54 -1.17
N ARG A 76 -11.12 -21.62 -0.93
CA ARG A 76 -10.20 -22.38 -1.77
C ARG A 76 -10.55 -23.87 -1.78
N ALA A 77 -10.82 -24.46 -0.61
CA ALA A 77 -11.21 -25.86 -0.50
C ALA A 77 -12.50 -26.18 -1.29
N LEU A 78 -13.45 -25.25 -1.31
CA LEU A 78 -14.71 -25.41 -2.06
C LEU A 78 -14.51 -25.31 -3.60
N LEU A 79 -13.58 -24.48 -4.06
CA LEU A 79 -13.38 -24.21 -5.49
C LEU A 79 -12.34 -25.14 -6.15
N GLU A 80 -11.33 -25.60 -5.41
CA GLU A 80 -10.21 -26.35 -5.99
C GLU A 80 -10.62 -27.68 -6.61
N GLY A 81 -11.53 -28.42 -5.96
CA GLY A 81 -11.98 -29.72 -6.48
C GLY A 81 -12.66 -29.59 -7.85
N GLU A 82 -13.58 -28.63 -7.99
CA GLU A 82 -14.29 -28.39 -9.25
C GLU A 82 -13.36 -27.79 -10.31
N SER A 83 -12.45 -26.89 -9.90
CA SER A 83 -11.45 -26.32 -10.80
C SER A 83 -10.52 -27.41 -11.36
N ALA A 84 -10.06 -28.35 -10.51
CA ALA A 84 -9.23 -29.48 -10.93
C ALA A 84 -9.99 -30.43 -11.86
N ARG A 85 -11.27 -30.71 -11.58
CA ARG A 85 -12.13 -31.52 -12.44
C ARG A 85 -12.31 -30.88 -13.82
N LEU A 86 -12.60 -29.58 -13.87
CA LEU A 86 -12.76 -28.83 -15.11
C LEU A 86 -11.45 -28.79 -15.90
N ALA A 87 -10.31 -28.56 -15.24
CA ALA A 87 -9.00 -28.61 -15.88
C ALA A 87 -8.71 -30.00 -16.49
N ALA A 88 -9.00 -31.08 -15.75
CA ALA A 88 -8.80 -32.44 -16.26
C ALA A 88 -9.75 -32.80 -17.42
N THR A 89 -10.94 -32.21 -17.47
CA THR A 89 -11.97 -32.53 -18.48
C THR A 89 -11.84 -31.65 -19.73
N LEU A 90 -11.48 -30.38 -19.55
CA LEU A 90 -11.52 -29.34 -20.58
C LEU A 90 -10.13 -28.81 -20.94
N GLY A 91 -9.09 -29.27 -20.27
CA GLY A 91 -7.71 -28.88 -20.55
C GLY A 91 -7.32 -29.14 -21.99
N THR A 92 -6.64 -28.18 -22.58
CA THR A 92 -6.08 -28.23 -23.93
C THR A 92 -4.63 -28.69 -23.87
N GLN A 93 -4.01 -29.00 -25.02
CA GLN A 93 -2.58 -29.34 -25.06
C GLN A 93 -1.64 -28.21 -24.62
N ALA A 94 -2.14 -26.98 -24.51
CA ALA A 94 -1.37 -25.81 -24.09
C ALA A 94 -1.46 -25.52 -22.57
N ASP A 95 -2.34 -26.22 -21.85
CA ASP A 95 -2.48 -26.17 -20.38
C ASP A 95 -1.54 -27.19 -19.71
#